data_AF-A0A8S0PTX1-F1
#
_entry.id   AF-A0A8S0PTX1-F1
#
_cell.length_a   1.000
_cell.length_b   1.000
_cell.length_c   1.000
_cell.angle_alpha   90.00
_cell.angle_beta   90.00
_cell.angle_gamma   90.00
#
_symmetry.space_group_name_H-M   'P 1'
#
loop_
_entity.id
_entity.type
_entity.pdbx_description
1 polymer ?
#
loop_
_entity_poly.entity_id
_entity_poly.type
_entity_poly.pdbx_seq_one_letter_code
_entity_poly.pdbx_strand_id
1 'polypeptide(L)'
;MAASSCARAFPSFECRTDPDFFRPDIPSFGERSEFFTGKAAVVYGLSSLIFRFPPNFVRQLSNKARRNCSNIGVAQVVAASWSNNQQASGLTPAAKAVDAAASAAMAPVEVETGVEKVAAAVENSHFNGENVQFEDLPHLKYASFLNSDGSIAIHAGERLGRGIVTDAITTPVVNTSAYFFNKTTELIDFKEKRRASFEYGRYGNPTTIVAEEKISALEGAESTLLMASGMCASTVMLLALVPAGGHIVTTTDCYRKTRIFIETILPKMGITATVIDPADIGALETALEENKVTLFFTESPTNPFLRCVDIERVSKLCHEKGALVIIDGTFATPLNQKALALGADIVLHSATKYIAGHNDVLAGCISGPEKLISLVRNLHNILGGALNPNAAYLIIRGMKTLHLRVQQQNSTALRMAEVLEAHPKIRRVYYPSLTSHPEHHIAKKQMNGFGGVVSFEVDGDLLRTAKFVDALKIPYIAPSFGGCESIVDQPAIMSYWDLSQSDRAKYGIMDNLVRFSFGVEDFEDLKADILQALEII
;
A
#
# COMPACT_ATOMS: atom_id res chain seq x y z
N MET A 1 45.60 -60.06 -4.07
CA MET A 1 46.78 -59.64 -3.27
C MET A 1 46.75 -58.11 -3.26
N ALA A 2 46.21 -57.49 -2.21
CA ALA A 2 46.94 -56.91 -1.06
C ALA A 2 47.61 -55.56 -1.42
N ALA A 3 47.51 -54.44 -0.70
CA ALA A 3 46.67 -53.98 0.43
C ALA A 3 46.67 -52.41 0.40
N SER A 4 46.19 -51.56 1.33
CA SER A 4 45.56 -51.68 2.67
C SER A 4 44.86 -50.34 3.04
N SER A 5 43.93 -50.35 4.01
CA SER A 5 43.49 -49.26 4.96
C SER A 5 43.17 -47.82 4.43
N CYS A 6 42.35 -46.98 5.07
CA CYS A 6 41.69 -47.01 6.38
C CYS A 6 40.44 -46.10 6.36
N ALA A 7 39.41 -46.41 7.16
CA ALA A 7 38.28 -45.50 7.40
C ALA A 7 38.49 -44.65 8.68
N ARG A 8 38.01 -43.41 8.70
CA ARG A 8 37.76 -42.64 9.94
C ARG A 8 36.48 -41.83 9.82
N ALA A 9 35.68 -41.88 10.88
CA ALA A 9 34.37 -41.25 10.97
C ALA A 9 34.47 -39.77 11.41
N PHE A 10 33.45 -38.99 11.05
CA PHE A 10 33.19 -37.67 11.63
C PHE A 10 32.33 -37.82 12.91
N PRO A 11 32.60 -37.08 13.99
CA PRO A 11 31.72 -37.06 15.15
C PRO A 11 30.55 -36.10 14.94
N SER A 12 29.33 -36.58 15.23
CA SER A 12 28.12 -35.79 15.35
C SER A 12 28.13 -34.92 16.61
N PHE A 13 27.68 -33.67 16.50
CA PHE A 13 27.41 -32.83 17.67
C PHE A 13 26.01 -33.11 18.22
N GLU A 14 25.92 -33.61 19.45
CA GLU A 14 24.66 -33.76 20.18
C GLU A 14 24.36 -32.50 21.02
N CYS A 15 23.10 -32.04 20.98
CA CYS A 15 22.62 -31.02 21.93
C CYS A 15 22.41 -31.66 23.31
N ARG A 16 23.16 -31.18 24.32
CA ARG A 16 22.85 -31.48 25.72
C ARG A 16 21.84 -30.48 26.28
N THR A 17 20.77 -31.01 26.84
CA THR A 17 19.91 -30.33 27.81
C THR A 17 20.52 -30.48 29.21
N ASP A 18 20.66 -29.38 29.95
CA ASP A 18 20.90 -29.41 31.40
C ASP A 18 19.70 -28.80 32.16
N PRO A 19 19.29 -29.36 33.31
CA PRO A 19 18.12 -28.93 34.06
C PRO A 19 18.44 -27.92 35.19
N ASP A 20 17.42 -27.65 36.00
CA ASP A 20 17.45 -27.03 37.34
C ASP A 20 17.72 -25.52 37.44
N PHE A 21 16.64 -24.74 37.56
CA PHE A 21 16.51 -23.78 38.66
C PHE A 21 15.05 -23.67 39.14
N PHE A 22 14.89 -23.68 40.48
CA PHE A 22 13.67 -23.93 41.24
C PHE A 22 12.49 -22.94 41.03
N ARG A 23 11.26 -23.48 41.11
CA ARG A 23 10.05 -22.74 41.55
C ARG A 23 9.92 -22.81 43.08
N PRO A 24 9.28 -21.82 43.73
CA PRO A 24 8.53 -22.00 44.96
C PRO A 24 7.01 -22.04 44.70
N ASP A 25 6.30 -22.84 45.48
CA ASP A 25 4.84 -23.00 45.41
C ASP A 25 4.05 -21.80 45.96
N ILE A 26 2.81 -21.62 45.47
CA ILE A 26 1.77 -20.81 46.12
C ILE A 26 0.47 -21.63 46.14
N PRO A 27 -0.15 -21.90 47.31
CA PRO A 27 -1.35 -22.72 47.43
C PRO A 27 -2.65 -21.93 47.21
N SER A 28 -3.72 -22.67 46.87
CA SER A 28 -5.08 -22.17 46.63
C SER A 28 -5.96 -22.17 47.89
N PHE A 29 -6.57 -21.03 48.21
CA PHE A 29 -7.84 -20.80 48.94
C PHE A 29 -8.20 -19.32 48.66
N GLY A 30 -9.43 -18.81 48.67
CA GLY A 30 -10.76 -19.23 49.12
C GLY A 30 -11.58 -17.94 49.33
N GLU A 31 -12.90 -17.95 49.17
CA GLU A 31 -13.72 -16.72 49.14
C GLU A 31 -13.76 -15.94 50.48
N ARG A 32 -13.83 -14.60 50.43
CA ARG A 32 -14.92 -13.79 51.03
C ARG A 32 -14.76 -12.26 50.86
N SER A 33 -15.89 -11.57 50.94
CA SER A 33 -16.08 -10.11 50.91
C SER A 33 -15.91 -9.43 52.27
N GLU A 34 -15.47 -8.16 52.31
CA GLU A 34 -16.27 -7.02 52.81
C GLU A 34 -15.54 -5.65 52.72
N PHE A 35 -16.30 -4.56 52.93
CA PHE A 35 -15.90 -3.14 52.81
C PHE A 35 -15.11 -2.61 54.03
N PHE A 36 -14.18 -1.64 53.84
CA PHE A 36 -14.43 -0.20 54.13
C PHE A 36 -13.20 0.72 53.91
N THR A 37 -13.46 1.89 53.29
CA THR A 37 -12.73 3.19 53.36
C THR A 37 -11.19 3.27 53.43
N GLY A 38 -10.61 3.82 52.35
CA GLY A 38 -10.18 5.22 52.37
C GLY A 38 -8.73 5.57 52.74
N LYS A 39 -7.89 5.84 51.72
CA LYS A 39 -6.94 6.97 51.64
C LYS A 39 -6.37 7.10 50.22
N ALA A 40 -6.06 8.33 49.82
CA ALA A 40 -5.54 8.64 48.49
C ALA A 40 -4.07 8.19 48.31
N ALA A 41 -3.73 7.68 47.13
CA ALA A 41 -2.35 7.46 46.69
C ALA A 41 -2.21 7.78 45.19
N VAL A 42 -1.07 8.40 44.84
CA VAL A 42 -0.80 8.97 43.51
C VAL A 42 -0.40 7.88 42.51
N VAL A 43 -0.92 7.98 41.28
CA VAL A 43 -0.53 7.13 40.14
C VAL A 43 0.89 7.48 39.70
N TYR A 44 1.82 6.52 39.79
CA TYR A 44 3.11 6.58 39.11
C TYR A 44 3.12 5.62 37.91
N GLY A 45 3.44 6.16 36.73
CA GLY A 45 3.45 5.40 35.47
C GLY A 45 4.62 4.42 35.36
N LEU A 46 4.40 3.34 34.62
CA LEU A 46 5.43 2.36 34.25
C LEU A 46 6.41 2.98 33.23
N SER A 47 7.59 3.37 33.72
CA SER A 47 8.71 3.80 32.87
C SER A 47 9.55 2.59 32.42
N SER A 48 9.99 2.64 31.16
CA SER A 48 10.72 1.58 30.45
C SER A 48 12.01 1.12 31.12
N LEU A 49 12.26 -0.20 31.09
CA LEU A 49 13.52 -0.84 31.46
C LEU A 49 14.65 -0.42 30.49
N ILE A 50 15.71 0.20 31.01
CA ILE A 50 16.96 0.47 30.29
C ILE A 50 18.03 -0.52 30.78
N PHE A 51 18.61 -1.30 29.87
CA PHE A 51 19.75 -2.16 30.17
C PHE A 51 20.97 -1.32 30.60
N ARG A 52 21.50 -1.59 31.80
CA ARG A 52 22.80 -1.05 32.27
C ARG A 52 23.90 -2.10 32.10
N PHE A 53 24.99 -1.73 31.44
CA PHE A 53 26.20 -2.57 31.38
C PHE A 53 26.98 -2.54 32.71
N PRO A 54 27.75 -3.60 33.04
CA PRO A 54 28.55 -3.65 34.27
C PRO A 54 29.67 -2.60 34.31
N PRO A 55 30.03 -2.07 35.49
CA PRO A 55 30.88 -0.88 35.65
C PRO A 55 32.37 -1.01 35.23
N ASN A 56 32.80 -2.13 34.63
CA ASN A 56 34.21 -2.39 34.28
C ASN A 56 34.46 -2.76 32.80
N PHE A 57 33.46 -2.70 31.93
CA PHE A 57 33.57 -3.14 30.52
C PHE A 57 34.71 -2.45 29.72
N VAL A 58 35.06 -1.22 30.07
CA VAL A 58 36.06 -0.41 29.36
C VAL A 58 37.51 -0.83 29.64
N ARG A 59 37.80 -1.63 30.69
CA ARG A 59 39.17 -1.95 31.11
C ARG A 59 39.84 -3.15 30.41
N GLN A 60 39.10 -3.94 29.62
CA GLN A 60 39.63 -5.15 28.95
C GLN A 60 40.00 -4.98 27.47
N LEU A 61 39.95 -3.76 26.91
CA LEU A 61 40.35 -3.51 25.53
C LEU A 61 41.85 -3.19 25.41
N SER A 62 42.57 -4.06 24.70
CA SER A 62 43.99 -3.88 24.36
C SER A 62 44.23 -2.62 23.51
N ASN A 63 45.46 -2.12 23.51
CA ASN A 63 45.82 -0.91 22.74
C ASN A 63 45.56 -1.06 21.22
N LYS A 64 45.49 -2.28 20.69
CA LYS A 64 45.14 -2.55 19.29
C LYS A 64 43.64 -2.38 19.02
N ALA A 65 42.77 -2.66 19.98
CA ALA A 65 41.33 -2.43 19.86
C ALA A 65 40.97 -0.94 19.95
N ARG A 66 41.65 -0.16 20.81
CA ARG A 66 41.37 1.27 21.00
C ARG A 66 41.51 2.12 19.73
N ARG A 67 42.44 1.76 18.82
CA ARG A 67 42.62 2.47 17.54
C ARG A 67 41.51 2.19 16.52
N ASN A 68 40.82 1.06 16.61
CA ASN A 68 39.72 0.73 15.68
C ASN A 68 38.37 1.29 16.17
N CYS A 69 38.20 1.52 17.48
CA CYS A 69 36.96 2.09 18.02
C CYS A 69 36.83 3.62 17.86
N SER A 70 37.82 4.31 17.29
CA SER A 70 37.73 5.76 17.03
C SER A 70 36.76 6.15 15.91
N ASN A 71 36.28 5.19 15.10
CA ASN A 71 35.38 5.45 13.97
C ASN A 71 33.91 5.06 14.21
N ILE A 72 33.52 4.55 15.39
CA ILE A 72 32.13 4.15 15.67
C ILE A 72 31.70 4.58 17.08
N GLY A 73 30.72 5.50 17.16
CA GLY A 73 29.60 5.38 18.10
C GLY A 73 29.69 5.91 19.53
N VAL A 74 30.75 6.65 19.95
CA VAL A 74 30.84 7.12 21.36
C VAL A 74 30.62 8.65 21.54
N ALA A 75 30.75 9.45 20.48
CA ALA A 75 30.66 10.92 20.58
C ALA A 75 29.28 11.47 20.97
N GLN A 76 28.18 10.75 20.71
CA GLN A 76 26.82 11.24 20.95
C GLN A 76 26.36 11.15 22.42
N VAL A 77 26.97 10.29 23.24
CA VAL A 77 26.54 10.09 24.65
C VAL A 77 27.10 11.18 25.58
N VAL A 78 28.25 11.77 25.26
CA VAL A 78 28.87 12.81 26.09
C VAL A 78 28.11 14.14 26.02
N ALA A 79 27.56 14.51 24.85
CA ALA A 79 26.79 15.74 24.67
C ALA A 79 25.51 15.77 25.54
N ALA A 80 24.79 14.65 25.62
CA ALA A 80 23.57 14.54 26.44
C ALA A 80 23.85 14.66 27.96
N SER A 81 25.07 14.35 28.41
CA SER A 81 25.44 14.48 29.82
C SER A 81 25.81 15.91 30.24
N TRP A 82 26.05 16.83 29.29
CA TRP A 82 26.40 18.23 29.59
C TRP A 82 25.18 19.17 29.69
N SER A 83 24.06 18.83 29.04
CA SER A 83 22.84 19.67 29.08
C SER A 83 22.01 19.56 30.37
N ASN A 84 22.24 18.54 31.21
CA ASN A 84 21.47 18.31 32.45
C ASN A 84 22.10 18.89 33.72
N ASN A 85 23.17 19.70 33.63
CA ASN A 85 23.96 20.08 34.79
C ASN A 85 24.31 21.58 34.89
N GLN A 86 23.37 22.46 34.52
CA GLN A 86 23.39 23.86 34.95
C GLN A 86 22.12 24.22 35.72
N GLN A 87 22.30 24.47 37.01
CA GLN A 87 21.28 25.06 37.88
C GLN A 87 21.08 26.54 37.54
N ALA A 88 19.84 27.02 37.68
CA ALA A 88 19.49 28.41 37.39
C ALA A 88 20.01 29.39 38.45
N SER A 89 20.52 30.54 38.01
CA SER A 89 20.65 31.76 38.84
C SER A 89 20.66 33.03 37.98
N GLY A 90 19.79 34.01 38.30
CA GLY A 90 19.93 35.41 37.85
C GLY A 90 19.00 35.92 36.73
N LEU A 91 18.00 36.71 37.13
CA LEU A 91 17.49 38.01 36.58
C LEU A 91 18.16 38.54 35.28
N THR A 92 17.50 39.19 34.30
CA THR A 92 16.21 39.94 34.21
C THR A 92 15.72 39.98 32.72
N PRO A 93 14.51 40.51 32.37
CA PRO A 93 13.90 40.28 31.05
C PRO A 93 14.30 41.28 29.95
N ALA A 94 14.33 40.80 28.70
CA ALA A 94 14.43 41.62 27.49
C ALA A 94 13.34 41.21 26.47
N ALA A 95 12.31 42.05 26.33
CA ALA A 95 11.39 42.00 25.20
C ALA A 95 12.01 42.70 23.97
N LYS A 96 11.49 42.36 22.78
CA LYS A 96 11.82 42.85 21.40
C LYS A 96 12.65 41.89 20.53
N ALA A 97 11.99 40.88 19.96
CA ALA A 97 12.42 40.18 18.75
C ALA A 97 11.27 39.41 18.05
N VAL A 98 10.05 39.98 18.00
CA VAL A 98 8.89 39.37 17.32
C VAL A 98 8.10 40.45 16.58
N ASP A 99 8.66 40.96 15.48
CA ASP A 99 7.96 41.88 14.55
C ASP A 99 8.67 42.03 13.19
N ALA A 100 9.20 40.92 12.65
CA ALA A 100 9.96 40.93 11.38
C ALA A 100 9.74 39.67 10.51
N ALA A 101 8.60 39.00 10.64
CA ALA A 101 8.26 37.78 9.89
C ALA A 101 6.80 37.74 9.38
N ALA A 102 6.15 38.91 9.26
CA ALA A 102 4.74 39.05 8.91
C ALA A 102 4.49 40.12 7.82
N SER A 103 5.30 40.10 6.74
CA SER A 103 5.13 41.02 5.60
C SER A 103 5.63 40.43 4.27
N ALA A 104 5.11 39.26 3.91
CA ALA A 104 5.27 38.68 2.56
C ALA A 104 3.95 38.05 2.10
N ALA A 105 2.90 38.88 1.98
CA ALA A 105 1.63 38.45 1.38
C ALA A 105 1.82 38.27 -0.13
N MET A 106 1.62 37.05 -0.64
CA MET A 106 1.55 36.80 -2.08
C MET A 106 0.22 37.31 -2.63
N ALA A 107 0.28 38.06 -3.73
CA ALA A 107 -0.91 38.45 -4.49
C ALA A 107 -1.51 37.22 -5.21
N PRO A 108 -2.85 37.18 -5.40
CA PRO A 108 -3.50 36.09 -6.13
C PRO A 108 -3.12 36.12 -7.62
N VAL A 109 -2.91 34.93 -8.19
CA VAL A 109 -2.71 34.74 -9.63
C VAL A 109 -4.05 34.33 -10.24
N GLU A 110 -4.50 35.07 -11.26
CA GLU A 110 -5.69 34.72 -12.03
C GLU A 110 -5.45 33.47 -12.89
N VAL A 111 -6.45 32.59 -12.95
CA VAL A 111 -6.39 31.36 -13.76
C VAL A 111 -7.34 31.52 -14.95
N GLU A 112 -6.79 31.88 -16.11
CA GLU A 112 -7.55 31.87 -17.36
C GLU A 112 -7.88 30.43 -17.79
N THR A 113 -9.11 30.22 -18.23
CA THR A 113 -9.68 28.91 -18.57
C THR A 113 -9.59 28.65 -20.08
N GLY A 114 -8.42 28.20 -20.54
CA GLY A 114 -8.19 27.84 -21.95
C GLY A 114 -8.59 26.40 -22.31
N VAL A 115 -9.88 26.12 -22.45
CA VAL A 115 -10.42 24.80 -22.89
C VAL A 115 -11.04 24.89 -24.30
N GLU A 116 -10.29 25.43 -25.26
CA GLU A 116 -10.69 25.50 -26.67
C GLU A 116 -9.51 25.19 -27.60
N LYS A 117 -9.16 23.89 -27.76
CA LYS A 117 -8.36 23.38 -28.90
C LYS A 117 -8.24 21.86 -29.08
N VAL A 118 -8.99 21.06 -28.33
CA VAL A 118 -8.95 19.57 -28.44
C VAL A 118 -10.10 19.00 -29.29
N ALA A 119 -11.14 19.79 -29.55
CA ALA A 119 -12.41 19.33 -30.14
C ALA A 119 -12.44 19.13 -31.67
N ALA A 120 -11.29 18.94 -32.33
CA ALA A 120 -11.19 19.00 -33.81
C ALA A 120 -10.54 17.76 -34.47
N ALA A 121 -10.43 16.63 -33.76
CA ALA A 121 -9.69 15.45 -34.23
C ALA A 121 -10.43 14.10 -34.05
N VAL A 122 -11.76 14.11 -33.99
CA VAL A 122 -12.58 12.88 -33.84
C VAL A 122 -13.77 12.88 -34.81
N GLU A 123 -13.49 12.68 -36.09
CA GLU A 123 -14.50 12.21 -37.07
C GLU A 123 -13.89 11.09 -37.94
N ASN A 124 -14.70 10.07 -38.20
CA ASN A 124 -14.47 8.93 -39.10
C ASN A 124 -13.50 7.80 -38.68
N SER A 125 -14.07 6.78 -38.04
CA SER A 125 -13.82 5.38 -38.45
C SER A 125 -15.04 4.49 -38.13
N HIS A 126 -15.41 3.63 -39.09
CA HIS A 126 -16.55 2.70 -38.94
C HIS A 126 -16.11 1.36 -38.37
N PHE A 127 -16.93 0.79 -37.48
CA PHE A 127 -16.74 -0.55 -36.92
C PHE A 127 -16.99 -1.65 -37.95
N ASN A 128 -16.14 -2.68 -37.92
CA ASN A 128 -16.52 -4.06 -38.21
C ASN A 128 -15.75 -4.98 -37.25
N GLY A 129 -16.43 -6.00 -36.72
CA GLY A 129 -15.90 -6.80 -35.62
C GLY A 129 -14.98 -7.93 -36.06
N GLU A 130 -13.72 -7.86 -35.61
CA GLU A 130 -12.80 -9.00 -35.44
C GLU A 130 -11.85 -8.68 -34.27
N ASN A 131 -11.12 -9.67 -33.76
CA ASN A 131 -10.47 -9.62 -32.44
C ASN A 131 -9.57 -8.38 -32.23
N VAL A 132 -9.76 -7.68 -31.12
CA VAL A 132 -9.00 -6.46 -30.75
C VAL A 132 -7.53 -6.80 -30.54
N GLN A 133 -6.69 -6.48 -31.52
CA GLN A 133 -5.25 -6.31 -31.33
C GLN A 133 -4.98 -4.87 -30.93
N PHE A 134 -4.34 -4.68 -29.77
CA PHE A 134 -3.95 -3.37 -29.25
C PHE A 134 -2.68 -2.87 -29.97
N GLU A 135 -2.82 -2.27 -31.15
CA GLU A 135 -1.75 -1.54 -31.82
C GLU A 135 -2.08 -0.05 -31.96
N ASP A 136 -1.03 0.77 -31.83
CA ASP A 136 -0.95 2.21 -32.13
C ASP A 136 -1.80 3.22 -31.33
N LEU A 137 -1.61 3.21 -30.01
CA LEU A 137 -1.54 4.45 -29.22
C LEU A 137 -0.08 4.94 -29.11
N PRO A 138 0.20 6.27 -29.11
CA PRO A 138 1.54 6.83 -28.98
C PRO A 138 2.07 6.74 -27.54
N HIS A 139 2.30 5.51 -27.06
CA HIS A 139 2.73 5.24 -25.69
C HIS A 139 4.20 5.64 -25.44
N LEU A 140 4.48 6.17 -24.24
CA LEU A 140 5.82 6.23 -23.66
C LEU A 140 6.33 4.81 -23.32
N LYS A 141 6.60 3.98 -24.33
CA LYS A 141 7.29 2.71 -24.13
C LYS A 141 8.74 2.99 -23.69
N TYR A 142 9.08 2.63 -22.45
CA TYR A 142 10.40 2.86 -21.84
C TYR A 142 11.58 2.44 -22.73
N ALA A 143 11.43 1.37 -23.51
CA ALA A 143 12.39 0.96 -24.53
C ALA A 143 11.68 0.22 -25.68
N SER A 144 12.10 0.47 -26.93
CA SER A 144 11.54 -0.19 -28.13
C SER A 144 11.78 -1.70 -28.20
N PHE A 145 12.72 -2.23 -27.41
CA PHE A 145 13.01 -3.66 -27.31
C PHE A 145 12.28 -4.37 -26.14
N LEU A 146 11.45 -3.66 -25.37
CA LEU A 146 10.68 -4.21 -24.24
C LEU A 146 9.18 -4.13 -24.53
N ASN A 147 8.63 -5.22 -25.08
CA ASN A 147 7.23 -5.28 -25.52
C ASN A 147 6.29 -6.03 -24.55
N SER A 148 6.82 -6.62 -23.47
CA SER A 148 6.04 -7.33 -22.45
C SER A 148 6.16 -6.65 -21.10
N ASP A 149 5.03 -6.49 -20.40
CA ASP A 149 4.97 -5.96 -19.04
C ASP A 149 5.88 -6.72 -18.07
N GLY A 150 6.09 -8.03 -18.26
CA GLY A 150 7.01 -8.80 -17.43
C GLY A 150 8.44 -8.30 -17.54
N SER A 151 8.89 -7.96 -18.77
CA SER A 151 10.20 -7.38 -19.01
C SER A 151 10.27 -5.90 -18.60
N ILE A 152 9.18 -5.15 -18.74
CA ILE A 152 9.07 -3.75 -18.27
C ILE A 152 9.18 -3.69 -16.74
N ALA A 153 8.46 -4.55 -16.01
CA ALA A 153 8.54 -4.64 -14.54
C ALA A 153 9.99 -4.92 -14.07
N ILE A 154 10.74 -5.77 -14.79
CA ILE A 154 12.15 -6.00 -14.51
C ILE A 154 13.01 -4.77 -14.80
N HIS A 155 12.85 -4.12 -15.97
CA HIS A 155 13.87 -3.24 -16.54
C HIS A 155 13.55 -1.73 -16.60
N ALA A 156 12.29 -1.31 -16.51
CA ALA A 156 11.91 0.11 -16.49
C ALA A 156 12.50 0.83 -15.27
N GLY A 157 12.88 2.10 -15.46
CA GLY A 157 13.64 2.90 -14.48
C GLY A 157 15.08 2.43 -14.22
N GLU A 158 15.59 1.42 -14.93
CA GLU A 158 16.89 0.79 -14.60
C GLU A 158 17.80 0.49 -15.79
N ARG A 159 17.28 -0.17 -16.84
CA ARG A 159 18.11 -0.81 -17.87
C ARG A 159 18.83 0.18 -18.79
N LEU A 160 18.28 1.37 -18.98
CA LEU A 160 18.83 2.45 -19.83
C LEU A 160 19.55 3.54 -19.03
N GLY A 161 19.54 3.46 -17.70
CA GLY A 161 20.01 4.53 -16.81
C GLY A 161 19.09 4.68 -15.59
N ARG A 162 19.60 5.33 -14.54
CA ARG A 162 18.95 5.48 -13.21
C ARG A 162 19.10 6.88 -12.61
N GLY A 163 19.67 7.84 -13.34
CA GLY A 163 20.19 9.11 -12.80
C GLY A 163 21.44 8.95 -11.93
N ILE A 164 21.42 8.07 -10.92
CA ILE A 164 22.61 7.66 -10.17
C ILE A 164 23.50 6.77 -11.05
N VAL A 165 24.67 7.28 -11.43
CA VAL A 165 25.62 6.58 -12.29
C VAL A 165 26.29 5.45 -11.51
N THR A 166 26.19 4.22 -12.03
CA THR A 166 26.80 3.03 -11.46
C THR A 166 26.95 1.95 -12.54
N ASP A 167 27.93 1.07 -12.37
CA ASP A 167 28.13 -0.19 -13.11
C ASP A 167 27.39 -1.38 -12.45
N ALA A 168 26.73 -1.17 -11.31
CA ALA A 168 26.01 -2.21 -10.59
C ALA A 168 24.72 -2.67 -11.31
N ILE A 169 24.47 -3.98 -11.25
CA ILE A 169 23.27 -4.60 -11.84
C ILE A 169 21.97 -4.12 -11.16
N THR A 170 21.99 -3.84 -9.85
CA THR A 170 20.83 -3.38 -9.07
C THR A 170 20.92 -1.89 -8.73
N THR A 171 19.78 -1.27 -8.42
CA THR A 171 19.72 0.12 -7.94
C THR A 171 20.34 0.25 -6.54
N PRO A 172 21.35 1.12 -6.34
CA PRO A 172 21.92 1.38 -5.01
C PRO A 172 20.90 2.03 -4.07
N VAL A 173 20.89 1.65 -2.79
CA VAL A 173 20.00 2.26 -1.78
C VAL A 173 20.63 3.51 -1.18
N VAL A 174 20.10 4.68 -1.54
CA VAL A 174 20.63 5.99 -1.11
C VAL A 174 19.99 6.42 0.20
N ASN A 175 20.54 5.92 1.31
CA ASN A 175 20.16 6.31 2.67
C ASN A 175 20.76 7.69 3.04
N THR A 176 20.11 8.78 2.63
CA THR A 176 20.43 10.17 3.04
C THR A 176 19.16 10.96 3.37
N SER A 177 19.29 11.99 4.21
CA SER A 177 18.22 12.95 4.51
C SER A 177 18.32 14.25 3.69
N ALA A 178 19.48 14.56 3.10
CA ALA A 178 19.73 15.79 2.36
C ALA A 178 20.76 15.60 1.23
N TYR A 179 20.76 16.52 0.27
CA TYR A 179 21.69 16.54 -0.86
C TYR A 179 22.47 17.86 -0.85
N PHE A 180 23.80 17.77 -0.88
CA PHE A 180 24.67 18.94 -0.86
C PHE A 180 24.86 19.54 -2.27
N PHE A 181 25.26 20.80 -2.30
CA PHE A 181 25.71 21.51 -3.50
C PHE A 181 27.19 21.82 -3.33
N ASN A 182 28.00 21.77 -4.40
CA ASN A 182 29.44 21.98 -4.27
C ASN A 182 29.78 23.44 -3.94
N LYS A 183 28.96 24.37 -4.44
CA LYS A 183 29.11 25.83 -4.31
C LYS A 183 27.74 26.50 -4.31
N THR A 184 27.64 27.68 -3.71
CA THR A 184 26.38 28.47 -3.66
C THR A 184 25.81 28.76 -5.05
N THR A 185 26.64 28.92 -6.08
CA THR A 185 26.18 29.10 -7.47
C THR A 185 25.32 27.93 -7.95
N GLU A 186 25.68 26.68 -7.65
CA GLU A 186 24.89 25.50 -8.05
C GLU A 186 23.53 25.43 -7.31
N LEU A 187 23.47 25.95 -6.08
CA LEU A 187 22.23 26.09 -5.32
C LEU A 187 21.32 27.16 -5.93
N ILE A 188 21.88 28.30 -6.36
CA ILE A 188 21.16 29.35 -7.09
C ILE A 188 20.65 28.79 -8.42
N ASP A 189 21.49 28.09 -9.20
CA ASP A 189 21.07 27.43 -10.44
C ASP A 189 19.93 26.44 -10.22
N PHE A 190 19.93 25.69 -9.11
CA PHE A 190 18.82 24.81 -8.77
C PHE A 190 17.54 25.56 -8.42
N LYS A 191 17.61 26.60 -7.57
CA LYS A 191 16.43 27.42 -7.20
C LYS A 191 15.85 28.17 -8.40
N GLU A 192 16.68 28.54 -9.37
CA GLU A 192 16.29 29.17 -10.63
C GLU A 192 16.04 28.14 -11.77
N LYS A 193 15.85 26.86 -11.42
CA LYS A 193 15.47 25.73 -12.32
C LYS A 193 16.45 25.44 -13.47
N ARG A 194 17.69 25.92 -13.40
CA ARG A 194 18.80 25.59 -14.32
C ARG A 194 19.56 24.30 -13.94
N ARG A 195 19.32 23.76 -12.74
CA ARG A 195 19.93 22.51 -12.25
C ARG A 195 18.89 21.62 -11.58
N ALA A 196 18.97 20.31 -11.80
CA ALA A 196 18.17 19.33 -11.06
C ALA A 196 18.86 18.93 -9.74
N SER A 197 18.07 18.84 -8.67
CA SER A 197 18.46 18.27 -7.38
C SER A 197 17.19 17.86 -6.62
N PHE A 198 17.28 16.87 -5.74
CA PHE A 198 16.20 16.57 -4.80
C PHE A 198 16.19 17.54 -3.60
N GLU A 199 17.28 18.26 -3.33
CA GLU A 199 17.51 19.15 -2.17
C GLU A 199 17.43 18.44 -0.80
N TYR A 200 16.29 17.86 -0.48
CA TYR A 200 15.96 17.26 0.80
C TYR A 200 15.19 15.94 0.61
N GLY A 201 15.44 14.94 1.44
CA GLY A 201 14.95 13.56 1.25
C GLY A 201 13.42 13.39 1.23
N ARG A 202 12.67 14.39 1.71
CA ARG A 202 11.19 14.43 1.59
C ARG A 202 10.71 14.72 0.17
N TYR A 203 11.49 15.46 -0.62
CA TYR A 203 11.09 15.93 -1.96
C TYR A 203 11.49 14.95 -3.07
N GLY A 204 12.37 13.99 -2.75
CA GLY A 204 12.69 12.86 -3.62
C GLY A 204 13.97 12.11 -3.21
N ASN A 205 14.18 10.96 -3.84
CA ASN A 205 15.35 10.11 -3.61
C ASN A 205 15.73 9.31 -4.87
N PRO A 206 17.03 9.15 -5.19
CA PRO A 206 17.48 8.38 -6.36
C PRO A 206 17.04 6.91 -6.37
N THR A 207 16.78 6.31 -5.21
CA THR A 207 16.24 4.94 -5.10
C THR A 207 14.74 4.92 -5.39
N THR A 208 14.00 5.93 -4.88
CA THR A 208 12.55 6.01 -4.99
C THR A 208 12.11 6.39 -6.41
N ILE A 209 12.82 7.30 -7.08
CA ILE A 209 12.46 7.72 -8.45
C ILE A 209 12.51 6.55 -9.45
N VAL A 210 13.43 5.58 -9.27
CA VAL A 210 13.49 4.36 -10.07
C VAL A 210 12.22 3.50 -9.91
N ALA A 211 11.63 3.48 -8.71
CA ALA A 211 10.37 2.79 -8.48
C ALA A 211 9.18 3.58 -9.07
N GLU A 212 9.17 4.90 -8.98
CA GLU A 212 8.18 5.78 -9.62
C GLU A 212 8.21 5.59 -11.15
N GLU A 213 9.36 5.72 -11.81
CA GLU A 213 9.54 5.51 -13.26
C GLU A 213 9.12 4.10 -13.71
N LYS A 214 9.43 3.07 -12.91
CA LYS A 214 9.05 1.68 -13.20
C LYS A 214 7.54 1.47 -13.16
N ILE A 215 6.85 2.06 -12.18
CA ILE A 215 5.39 1.98 -12.07
C ILE A 215 4.74 2.82 -13.18
N SER A 216 5.24 4.01 -13.48
CA SER A 216 4.76 4.83 -14.60
C SER A 216 4.80 4.06 -15.93
N ALA A 217 5.93 3.41 -16.22
CA ALA A 217 6.10 2.61 -17.44
C ALA A 217 5.16 1.39 -17.52
N LEU A 218 4.74 0.84 -16.38
CA LEU A 218 3.76 -0.25 -16.34
C LEU A 218 2.32 0.26 -16.52
N GLU A 219 1.96 1.37 -15.90
CA GLU A 219 0.61 1.96 -16.03
C GLU A 219 0.41 2.72 -17.35
N GLY A 220 1.49 3.02 -18.09
CA GLY A 220 1.45 3.94 -19.22
C GLY A 220 1.29 5.40 -18.81
N ALA A 221 1.64 5.73 -17.56
CA ALA A 221 1.52 7.07 -17.00
C ALA A 221 2.69 7.98 -17.38
N GLU A 222 2.43 9.29 -17.40
CA GLU A 222 3.48 10.32 -17.52
C GLU A 222 4.33 10.41 -16.24
N SER A 223 3.68 10.26 -15.08
CA SER A 223 4.29 10.43 -13.76
C SER A 223 3.68 9.50 -12.71
N THR A 224 4.47 9.17 -11.69
CA THR A 224 4.05 8.40 -10.51
C THR A 224 4.65 9.02 -9.27
N LEU A 225 3.90 9.07 -8.17
CA LEU A 225 4.38 9.47 -6.85
C LEU A 225 4.24 8.31 -5.86
N LEU A 226 5.30 8.02 -5.10
CA LEU A 226 5.31 7.02 -4.03
C LEU A 226 5.14 7.65 -2.63
N MET A 227 4.32 7.01 -1.80
CA MET A 227 4.02 7.39 -0.42
C MET A 227 4.19 6.22 0.55
N ALA A 228 4.26 6.53 1.84
CA ALA A 228 4.45 5.57 2.93
C ALA A 228 3.36 4.47 3.07
N SER A 229 2.17 4.63 2.48
CA SER A 229 1.12 3.60 2.44
C SER A 229 0.04 3.94 1.41
N GLY A 230 -0.79 2.95 1.02
CA GLY A 230 -1.99 3.19 0.19
C GLY A 230 -2.91 4.26 0.77
N MET A 231 -3.20 4.20 2.08
CA MET A 231 -3.98 5.24 2.76
C MET A 231 -3.33 6.63 2.67
N CYS A 232 -2.00 6.73 2.67
CA CYS A 232 -1.31 8.01 2.48
C CYS A 232 -1.46 8.51 1.04
N ALA A 233 -1.41 7.62 0.04
CA ALA A 233 -1.71 7.97 -1.35
C ALA A 233 -3.14 8.50 -1.49
N SER A 234 -4.16 7.78 -0.98
CA SER A 234 -5.57 8.18 -1.10
C SER A 234 -5.87 9.50 -0.40
N THR A 235 -5.40 9.67 0.84
CA THR A 235 -5.69 10.87 1.65
C THR A 235 -5.00 12.12 1.12
N VAL A 236 -3.72 12.05 0.73
CA VAL A 236 -3.00 13.21 0.18
C VAL A 236 -3.55 13.60 -1.20
N MET A 237 -3.92 12.62 -2.03
CA MET A 237 -4.58 12.87 -3.32
C MET A 237 -5.95 13.56 -3.13
N LEU A 238 -6.83 13.04 -2.27
CA LEU A 238 -8.14 13.64 -2.01
C LEU A 238 -8.01 15.08 -1.47
N LEU A 239 -7.08 15.33 -0.54
CA LEU A 239 -6.83 16.67 0.00
C LEU A 239 -6.20 17.65 -1.00
N ALA A 240 -5.48 17.16 -2.02
CA ALA A 240 -4.85 17.99 -3.04
C ALA A 240 -5.79 18.31 -4.21
N LEU A 241 -6.70 17.40 -4.56
CA LEU A 241 -7.56 17.52 -5.74
C LEU A 241 -8.97 18.01 -5.42
N VAL A 242 -9.48 17.80 -4.20
CA VAL A 242 -10.82 18.27 -3.80
C VAL A 242 -10.73 19.62 -3.12
N PRO A 243 -11.31 20.69 -3.71
CA PRO A 243 -11.37 21.99 -3.05
C PRO A 243 -12.26 21.91 -1.81
N ALA A 244 -12.01 22.78 -0.83
CA ALA A 244 -12.96 22.98 0.27
C ALA A 244 -14.35 23.33 -0.28
N GLY A 245 -15.41 22.71 0.25
CA GLY A 245 -16.76 22.79 -0.31
C GLY A 245 -17.03 21.94 -1.57
N GLY A 246 -16.06 21.16 -2.05
CA GLY A 246 -16.23 20.27 -3.21
C GLY A 246 -17.12 19.05 -2.95
N HIS A 247 -17.43 18.31 -4.01
CA HIS A 247 -18.25 17.11 -3.93
C HIS A 247 -17.56 15.90 -4.57
N ILE A 248 -17.69 14.74 -3.93
CA ILE A 248 -17.09 13.46 -4.34
C ILE A 248 -18.21 12.47 -4.64
N VAL A 249 -18.10 11.67 -5.70
CA VAL A 249 -18.91 10.45 -5.85
C VAL A 249 -18.04 9.24 -5.58
N THR A 250 -18.52 8.29 -4.78
CA THR A 250 -17.82 7.03 -4.48
C THR A 250 -18.80 5.87 -4.33
N THR A 251 -18.31 4.65 -4.19
CA THR A 251 -19.17 3.46 -4.10
C THR A 251 -19.44 3.00 -2.66
N THR A 252 -20.49 2.21 -2.46
CA THR A 252 -20.80 1.51 -1.21
C THR A 252 -19.63 0.67 -0.69
N ASP A 253 -18.89 0.06 -1.61
CA ASP A 253 -17.79 -0.88 -1.34
C ASP A 253 -16.43 -0.19 -1.10
N CYS A 254 -16.38 1.14 -1.12
CA CYS A 254 -15.16 1.91 -0.86
C CYS A 254 -14.48 1.45 0.45
N TYR A 255 -13.19 1.14 0.37
CA TYR A 255 -12.38 0.56 1.42
C TYR A 255 -12.59 1.30 2.75
N ARG A 256 -12.96 0.55 3.79
CA ARG A 256 -13.55 1.08 5.03
C ARG A 256 -12.80 2.26 5.64
N LYS A 257 -11.45 2.27 5.60
CA LYS A 257 -10.65 3.40 6.13
C LYS A 257 -10.66 4.63 5.22
N THR A 258 -10.73 4.45 3.90
CA THR A 258 -10.94 5.54 2.94
C THR A 258 -12.34 6.12 3.10
N ARG A 259 -13.36 5.27 3.25
CA ARG A 259 -14.74 5.70 3.52
C ARG A 259 -14.86 6.50 4.82
N ILE A 260 -14.28 6.03 5.93
CA ILE A 260 -14.23 6.78 7.20
C ILE A 260 -13.53 8.13 7.03
N PHE A 261 -12.47 8.22 6.23
CA PHE A 261 -11.80 9.51 5.95
C PHE A 261 -12.73 10.48 5.18
N ILE A 262 -13.42 9.98 4.16
CA ILE A 262 -14.41 10.73 3.36
C ILE A 262 -15.59 11.20 4.21
N GLU A 263 -16.07 10.40 5.17
CA GLU A 263 -17.25 10.72 5.98
C GLU A 263 -16.96 11.51 7.28
N THR A 264 -15.72 11.49 7.79
CA THR A 264 -15.41 12.07 9.11
C THR A 264 -14.33 13.16 9.11
N ILE A 265 -13.49 13.22 8.06
CA ILE A 265 -12.40 14.20 7.95
C ILE A 265 -12.73 15.24 6.89
N LEU A 266 -13.07 14.82 5.66
CA LEU A 266 -13.37 15.74 4.57
C LEU A 266 -14.54 16.71 4.84
N PRO A 267 -15.62 16.36 5.58
CA PRO A 267 -16.70 17.29 5.88
C PRO A 267 -16.28 18.46 6.79
N LYS A 268 -15.15 18.35 7.50
CA LYS A 268 -14.56 19.46 8.26
C LYS A 268 -14.02 20.58 7.35
N MET A 269 -13.83 20.28 6.06
CA MET A 269 -13.47 21.21 4.99
C MET A 269 -14.68 21.57 4.11
N GLY A 270 -15.90 21.24 4.55
CA GLY A 270 -17.14 21.40 3.77
C GLY A 270 -17.27 20.46 2.59
N ILE A 271 -16.34 19.50 2.41
CA ILE A 271 -16.39 18.54 1.32
C ILE A 271 -17.50 17.52 1.60
N THR A 272 -18.37 17.32 0.61
CA THR A 272 -19.51 16.39 0.69
C THR A 272 -19.29 15.20 -0.23
N ALA A 273 -20.05 14.12 -0.02
CA ALA A 273 -19.96 12.94 -0.86
C ALA A 273 -21.34 12.30 -1.11
N THR A 274 -21.55 11.85 -2.35
CA THR A 274 -22.63 10.93 -2.73
C THR A 274 -22.06 9.52 -2.87
N VAL A 275 -22.83 8.54 -2.41
CA VAL A 275 -22.43 7.13 -2.35
C VAL A 275 -23.42 6.31 -3.16
N ILE A 276 -22.92 5.58 -4.17
CA ILE A 276 -23.72 4.79 -5.13
C ILE A 276 -23.33 3.30 -5.10
N ASP A 277 -24.17 2.42 -5.67
CA ASP A 277 -23.76 1.04 -5.94
C ASP A 277 -22.73 1.00 -7.08
N PRO A 278 -21.70 0.12 -7.05
CA PRO A 278 -20.70 0.00 -8.12
C PRO A 278 -21.26 -0.23 -9.54
N ALA A 279 -22.43 -0.87 -9.67
CA ALA A 279 -23.07 -1.15 -10.95
C ALA A 279 -24.15 -0.12 -11.34
N ASP A 280 -24.57 0.77 -10.44
CA ASP A 280 -25.64 1.74 -10.69
C ASP A 280 -25.10 3.01 -11.38
N ILE A 281 -24.95 2.89 -12.70
CA ILE A 281 -24.59 4.03 -13.54
C ILE A 281 -25.69 5.11 -13.57
N GLY A 282 -26.97 4.76 -13.33
CA GLY A 282 -28.05 5.74 -13.27
C GLY A 282 -27.95 6.66 -12.05
N ALA A 283 -27.52 6.12 -10.92
CA ALA A 283 -27.17 6.90 -9.73
C ALA A 283 -25.93 7.77 -9.95
N LEU A 284 -24.94 7.32 -10.73
CA LEU A 284 -23.81 8.16 -11.14
C LEU A 284 -24.27 9.32 -12.03
N GLU A 285 -25.04 9.04 -13.08
CA GLU A 285 -25.61 10.04 -14.00
C GLU A 285 -26.42 11.09 -13.22
N THR A 286 -27.27 10.66 -12.28
CA THR A 286 -28.05 11.55 -11.39
C THR A 286 -27.16 12.39 -10.49
N ALA A 287 -26.17 11.79 -9.81
CA ALA A 287 -25.26 12.51 -8.92
C ALA A 287 -24.43 13.58 -9.66
N LEU A 288 -24.04 13.29 -10.90
CA LEU A 288 -23.33 14.18 -11.83
C LEU A 288 -24.22 15.30 -12.41
N GLU A 289 -25.54 15.17 -12.36
CA GLU A 289 -26.50 16.21 -12.77
C GLU A 289 -26.90 17.12 -11.61
N GLU A 290 -27.16 16.54 -10.44
CA GLU A 290 -27.59 17.29 -9.25
C GLU A 290 -26.45 18.06 -8.57
N ASN A 291 -25.19 17.58 -8.70
CA ASN A 291 -24.05 18.12 -7.98
C ASN A 291 -22.92 18.52 -8.94
N LYS A 292 -22.18 19.58 -8.59
CA LYS A 292 -20.89 19.88 -9.23
C LYS A 292 -19.82 18.96 -8.65
N VAL A 293 -19.78 17.72 -9.15
CA VAL A 293 -18.82 16.69 -8.76
C VAL A 293 -17.40 17.10 -9.15
N THR A 294 -16.46 17.05 -8.20
CA THR A 294 -15.03 17.31 -8.46
C THR A 294 -14.33 16.03 -8.93
N LEU A 295 -14.60 14.89 -8.29
CA LEU A 295 -14.15 13.58 -8.75
C LEU A 295 -15.14 12.46 -8.43
N PHE A 296 -15.03 11.41 -9.22
CA PHE A 296 -15.44 10.06 -8.88
C PHE A 296 -14.23 9.25 -8.38
N PHE A 297 -14.37 8.56 -7.25
CA PHE A 297 -13.34 7.69 -6.67
C PHE A 297 -13.91 6.29 -6.40
N THR A 298 -13.31 5.24 -6.95
CA THR A 298 -13.72 3.86 -6.65
C THR A 298 -12.58 2.84 -6.77
N GLU A 299 -12.80 1.64 -6.26
CA GLU A 299 -11.96 0.46 -6.47
C GLU A 299 -12.53 -0.38 -7.61
N SER A 300 -11.67 -0.99 -8.43
CA SER A 300 -12.10 -2.01 -9.40
C SER A 300 -10.99 -3.04 -9.61
N PRO A 301 -11.20 -4.33 -9.23
CA PRO A 301 -12.32 -4.86 -8.45
C PRO A 301 -12.44 -4.27 -7.02
N THR A 302 -13.67 -4.24 -6.46
CA THR A 302 -13.93 -3.74 -5.09
C THR A 302 -13.63 -4.77 -3.98
N ASN A 303 -13.47 -4.30 -2.74
CA ASN A 303 -13.36 -5.17 -1.56
C ASN A 303 -14.63 -5.19 -0.70
N PRO A 304 -15.17 -6.36 -0.29
CA PRO A 304 -14.65 -7.71 -0.50
C PRO A 304 -15.28 -8.46 -1.70
N PHE A 305 -16.33 -7.91 -2.32
CA PHE A 305 -17.17 -8.67 -3.27
C PHE A 305 -16.63 -8.71 -4.71
N LEU A 306 -15.49 -8.06 -4.99
CA LEU A 306 -14.83 -8.02 -6.30
C LEU A 306 -15.73 -7.47 -7.43
N ARG A 307 -16.66 -6.58 -7.08
CA ARG A 307 -17.52 -5.86 -8.04
C ARG A 307 -16.63 -5.12 -9.04
N CYS A 308 -16.98 -5.08 -10.31
CA CYS A 308 -16.21 -4.38 -11.32
C CYS A 308 -16.98 -3.16 -11.84
N VAL A 309 -16.28 -2.04 -12.04
CA VAL A 309 -16.86 -0.81 -12.62
C VAL A 309 -16.41 -0.71 -14.07
N ASP A 310 -17.29 -0.37 -15.02
CA ASP A 310 -16.93 -0.11 -16.42
C ASP A 310 -16.20 1.23 -16.51
N ILE A 311 -14.86 1.19 -16.40
CA ILE A 311 -14.04 2.41 -16.29
C ILE A 311 -14.23 3.31 -17.50
N GLU A 312 -14.29 2.74 -18.71
CA GLU A 312 -14.48 3.49 -19.95
C GLU A 312 -15.80 4.28 -19.94
N ARG A 313 -16.90 3.63 -19.53
CA ARG A 313 -18.21 4.29 -19.44
C ARG A 313 -18.23 5.36 -18.36
N VAL A 314 -17.68 5.08 -17.19
CA VAL A 314 -17.65 6.02 -16.05
C VAL A 314 -16.77 7.24 -16.35
N SER A 315 -15.58 7.04 -16.91
CA SER A 315 -14.70 8.12 -17.36
C SER A 315 -15.40 9.04 -18.34
N LYS A 316 -16.06 8.50 -19.36
CA LYS A 316 -16.82 9.32 -20.31
C LYS A 316 -17.87 10.20 -19.62
N LEU A 317 -18.70 9.62 -18.75
CA LEU A 317 -19.76 10.36 -18.04
C LEU A 317 -19.21 11.45 -17.12
N CYS A 318 -18.13 11.16 -16.37
CA CYS A 318 -17.49 12.13 -15.49
C CYS A 318 -16.83 13.26 -16.29
N HIS A 319 -16.11 12.94 -17.37
CA HIS A 319 -15.43 13.91 -18.23
C HIS A 319 -16.42 14.85 -18.96
N GLU A 320 -17.58 14.36 -19.39
CA GLU A 320 -18.68 15.18 -19.95
C GLU A 320 -19.17 16.27 -18.98
N LYS A 321 -18.94 16.10 -17.67
CA LYS A 321 -19.32 17.04 -16.60
C LYS A 321 -18.10 17.73 -15.96
N GLY A 322 -16.89 17.45 -16.42
CA GLY A 322 -15.63 17.99 -15.91
C GLY A 322 -15.15 17.41 -14.58
N ALA A 323 -15.69 16.27 -14.14
CA ALA A 323 -15.24 15.54 -12.96
C ALA A 323 -14.06 14.61 -13.30
N LEU A 324 -13.07 14.53 -12.41
CA LEU A 324 -11.95 13.58 -12.54
C LEU A 324 -12.39 12.16 -12.19
N VAL A 325 -11.77 11.15 -12.80
CA VAL A 325 -11.96 9.72 -12.46
C VAL A 325 -10.69 9.14 -11.87
N ILE A 326 -10.81 8.64 -10.64
CA ILE A 326 -9.73 7.99 -9.91
C ILE A 326 -10.12 6.54 -9.63
N ILE A 327 -9.27 5.61 -10.07
CA ILE A 327 -9.46 4.17 -9.85
C ILE A 327 -8.37 3.64 -8.92
N ASP A 328 -8.75 3.06 -7.80
CA ASP A 328 -7.86 2.19 -7.02
C ASP A 328 -7.79 0.82 -7.70
N GLY A 329 -6.66 0.55 -8.35
CA GLY A 329 -6.37 -0.68 -9.08
C GLY A 329 -5.73 -1.77 -8.24
N THR A 330 -5.68 -1.63 -6.90
CA THR A 330 -4.91 -2.50 -5.99
C THR A 330 -5.18 -4.01 -6.19
N PHE A 331 -6.42 -4.40 -6.48
CA PHE A 331 -6.79 -5.81 -6.74
C PHE A 331 -6.41 -6.27 -8.15
N ALA A 332 -6.54 -5.40 -9.15
CA ALA A 332 -6.23 -5.74 -10.53
C ALA A 332 -4.72 -5.82 -10.77
N THR A 333 -3.93 -4.93 -10.15
CA THR A 333 -2.53 -4.64 -10.49
C THR A 333 -2.37 -4.01 -11.88
N PRO A 334 -1.26 -3.30 -12.17
CA PRO A 334 -0.94 -2.84 -13.52
C PRO A 334 -0.89 -3.94 -14.60
N LEU A 335 -0.87 -5.23 -14.22
CA LEU A 335 -0.74 -6.33 -15.19
C LEU A 335 -2.09 -6.83 -15.71
N ASN A 336 -3.09 -6.94 -14.83
CA ASN A 336 -4.40 -7.41 -15.28
C ASN A 336 -5.23 -6.27 -15.88
N GLN A 337 -5.04 -5.02 -15.46
CA GLN A 337 -5.86 -3.88 -15.92
C GLN A 337 -5.04 -2.61 -16.05
N LYS A 338 -5.31 -1.81 -17.09
CA LYS A 338 -4.69 -0.50 -17.35
C LYS A 338 -5.74 0.61 -17.20
N ALA A 339 -6.03 1.02 -15.97
CA ALA A 339 -7.12 1.98 -15.71
C ALA A 339 -6.95 3.31 -16.47
N LEU A 340 -5.71 3.80 -16.62
CA LEU A 340 -5.42 5.00 -17.40
C LEU A 340 -5.74 4.84 -18.90
N ALA A 341 -5.45 3.68 -19.48
CA ALA A 341 -5.76 3.39 -20.89
C ALA A 341 -7.27 3.24 -21.14
N LEU A 342 -8.04 2.94 -20.09
CA LEU A 342 -9.50 2.92 -20.10
C LEU A 342 -10.12 4.31 -19.81
N GLY A 343 -9.30 5.35 -19.66
CA GLY A 343 -9.74 6.74 -19.49
C GLY A 343 -9.78 7.25 -18.05
N ALA A 344 -9.26 6.54 -17.05
CA ALA A 344 -9.10 7.12 -15.71
C ALA A 344 -8.02 8.21 -15.71
N ASP A 345 -8.20 9.28 -14.94
CA ASP A 345 -7.22 10.38 -14.83
C ASP A 345 -6.03 9.99 -13.93
N ILE A 346 -6.30 9.23 -12.86
CA ILE A 346 -5.28 8.68 -11.95
C ILE A 346 -5.65 7.24 -11.61
N VAL A 347 -4.64 6.37 -11.62
CA VAL A 347 -4.70 5.06 -10.99
C VAL A 347 -3.93 5.09 -9.67
N LEU A 348 -4.54 4.56 -8.61
CA LEU A 348 -3.95 4.43 -7.28
C LEU A 348 -3.69 2.95 -6.98
N HIS A 349 -2.60 2.66 -6.26
CA HIS A 349 -2.40 1.35 -5.65
C HIS A 349 -1.90 1.45 -4.21
N SER A 350 -2.38 0.54 -3.36
CA SER A 350 -1.66 0.13 -2.17
C SER A 350 -0.52 -0.81 -2.58
N ALA A 351 0.62 -0.24 -2.95
CA ALA A 351 1.81 -0.99 -3.39
C ALA A 351 2.30 -2.04 -2.36
N THR A 352 1.88 -1.90 -1.09
CA THR A 352 1.89 -2.94 -0.03
C THR A 352 1.47 -4.35 -0.49
N LYS A 353 0.52 -4.45 -1.43
CA LYS A 353 -0.11 -5.70 -1.88
C LYS A 353 0.73 -6.35 -2.98
N TYR A 354 0.14 -6.71 -4.10
CA TYR A 354 0.79 -7.41 -5.21
C TYR A 354 2.10 -6.77 -5.71
N ILE A 355 2.20 -5.44 -5.75
CA ILE A 355 3.37 -4.72 -6.29
C ILE A 355 4.63 -5.08 -5.50
N ALA A 356 4.60 -4.95 -4.17
CA ALA A 356 5.63 -5.48 -3.28
C ALA A 356 5.62 -7.02 -3.24
N GLY A 357 4.48 -7.61 -2.90
CA GLY A 357 4.19 -9.04 -3.05
C GLY A 357 4.84 -9.98 -2.04
N HIS A 358 5.49 -9.49 -0.98
CA HIS A 358 6.26 -10.30 -0.03
C HIS A 358 5.90 -10.02 1.45
N ASN A 359 4.74 -9.39 1.69
CA ASN A 359 4.18 -9.12 3.03
C ASN A 359 5.11 -8.33 4.02
N ASP A 360 6.16 -7.67 3.50
CA ASP A 360 7.28 -7.10 4.28
C ASP A 360 7.41 -5.57 4.22
N VAL A 361 6.60 -4.88 3.40
CA VAL A 361 6.69 -3.43 3.19
C VAL A 361 5.33 -2.77 3.02
N LEU A 362 5.15 -1.59 3.63
CA LEU A 362 4.01 -0.70 3.36
C LEU A 362 4.42 0.38 2.36
N ALA A 363 3.58 0.58 1.35
CA ALA A 363 3.66 1.69 0.41
C ALA A 363 2.32 1.93 -0.29
N GLY A 364 2.19 3.11 -0.89
CA GLY A 364 1.14 3.45 -1.84
C GLY A 364 1.71 4.26 -2.99
N CYS A 365 1.09 4.20 -4.16
CA CYS A 365 1.42 5.06 -5.29
C CYS A 365 0.18 5.62 -5.96
N ILE A 366 0.36 6.74 -6.66
CA ILE A 366 -0.58 7.26 -7.65
C ILE A 366 0.17 7.50 -8.95
N SER A 367 -0.46 7.17 -10.07
CA SER A 367 0.10 7.28 -11.42
C SER A 367 -0.91 7.96 -12.34
N GLY A 368 -0.44 8.88 -13.19
CA GLY A 368 -1.30 9.70 -14.05
C GLY A 368 -0.51 10.77 -14.81
N PRO A 369 -1.15 11.84 -15.31
CA PRO A 369 -0.47 12.95 -15.97
C PRO A 369 0.30 13.81 -14.95
N GLU A 370 1.48 14.30 -15.33
CA GLU A 370 2.38 15.08 -14.47
C GLU A 370 1.68 16.33 -13.92
N LYS A 371 0.77 16.93 -14.70
CA LYS A 371 -0.06 18.07 -14.25
C LYS A 371 -0.88 17.75 -12.99
N LEU A 372 -1.42 16.53 -12.84
CA LEU A 372 -2.18 16.14 -11.64
C LEU A 372 -1.25 15.59 -10.55
N ILE A 373 -0.28 14.75 -10.92
CA ILE A 373 0.64 14.13 -9.97
C ILE A 373 1.51 15.18 -9.27
N SER A 374 1.92 16.25 -9.95
CA SER A 374 2.65 17.37 -9.35
C SER A 374 1.84 18.17 -8.31
N LEU A 375 0.52 18.32 -8.48
CA LEU A 375 -0.35 18.94 -7.46
C LEU A 375 -0.35 18.11 -6.17
N VAL A 376 -0.49 16.79 -6.29
CA VAL A 376 -0.42 15.89 -5.14
C VAL A 376 0.99 15.84 -4.54
N ARG A 377 2.04 15.88 -5.37
CA ARG A 377 3.45 15.95 -4.94
C ARG A 377 3.75 17.21 -4.13
N ASN A 378 3.16 18.35 -4.50
CA ASN A 378 3.30 19.59 -3.75
C ASN A 378 2.69 19.49 -2.34
N LEU A 379 1.49 18.92 -2.19
CA LEU A 379 0.90 18.70 -0.86
C LEU A 379 1.65 17.61 -0.07
N HIS A 380 2.12 16.55 -0.73
CA HIS A 380 2.97 15.51 -0.14
C HIS A 380 4.24 16.09 0.48
N ASN A 381 4.89 17.04 -0.20
CA ASN A 381 6.10 17.72 0.28
C ASN A 381 5.86 18.54 1.57
N ILE A 382 4.61 18.91 1.86
CA ILE A 382 4.19 19.60 3.09
C ILE A 382 3.83 18.57 4.17
N LEU A 383 2.95 17.62 3.85
CA LEU A 383 2.43 16.62 4.82
C LEU A 383 3.46 15.56 5.22
N GLY A 384 4.49 15.33 4.39
CA GLY A 384 5.68 14.56 4.76
C GLY A 384 5.51 13.04 4.78
N GLY A 385 4.50 12.48 4.09
CA GLY A 385 4.24 11.04 3.98
C GLY A 385 5.23 10.26 3.09
N ALA A 386 6.51 10.64 3.10
CA ALA A 386 7.56 10.15 2.20
C ALA A 386 7.91 8.67 2.43
N LEU A 387 8.19 7.95 1.34
CA LEU A 387 8.61 6.55 1.39
C LEU A 387 10.12 6.41 1.72
N ASN A 388 10.46 5.46 2.58
CA ASN A 388 11.85 5.18 2.92
C ASN A 388 12.61 4.51 1.75
N PRO A 389 13.89 4.85 1.48
CA PRO A 389 14.65 4.27 0.36
C PRO A 389 14.82 2.74 0.42
N ASN A 390 14.90 2.15 1.62
CA ASN A 390 14.98 0.70 1.77
C ASN A 390 13.63 0.04 1.40
N ALA A 391 12.51 0.67 1.74
CA ALA A 391 11.17 0.24 1.33
C ALA A 391 10.99 0.33 -0.19
N ALA A 392 11.43 1.43 -0.81
CA ALA A 392 11.45 1.56 -2.28
C ALA A 392 12.29 0.46 -2.95
N TYR A 393 13.43 0.09 -2.37
CA TYR A 393 14.25 -1.02 -2.87
C TYR A 393 13.58 -2.39 -2.75
N LEU A 394 12.88 -2.68 -1.64
CA LEU A 394 12.09 -3.91 -1.49
C LEU A 394 10.99 -3.99 -2.55
N ILE A 395 10.33 -2.88 -2.87
CA ILE A 395 9.34 -2.80 -3.95
C ILE A 395 10.01 -3.05 -5.32
N ILE A 396 11.12 -2.39 -5.63
CA ILE A 396 11.89 -2.63 -6.88
C ILE A 396 12.26 -4.11 -7.02
N ARG A 397 12.65 -4.76 -5.92
CA ARG A 397 12.97 -6.20 -5.87
C ARG A 397 11.72 -7.06 -6.08
N GLY A 398 10.63 -6.77 -5.39
CA GLY A 398 9.36 -7.49 -5.49
C GLY A 398 8.71 -7.39 -6.87
N MET A 399 8.86 -6.25 -7.55
CA MET A 399 8.35 -6.03 -8.90
C MET A 399 9.06 -6.87 -9.96
N LYS A 400 10.31 -7.31 -9.74
CA LYS A 400 11.04 -8.20 -10.68
C LYS A 400 10.29 -9.50 -10.96
N THR A 401 9.50 -9.99 -10.00
CA THR A 401 8.72 -11.23 -10.10
C THR A 401 7.21 -10.98 -10.23
N LEU A 402 6.76 -9.73 -10.37
CA LEU A 402 5.33 -9.36 -10.36
C LEU A 402 4.50 -10.19 -11.35
N HIS A 403 4.97 -10.31 -12.59
CA HIS A 403 4.30 -11.07 -13.64
C HIS A 403 4.22 -12.57 -13.34
N LEU A 404 5.28 -13.17 -12.78
CA LEU A 404 5.29 -14.58 -12.39
C LEU A 404 4.29 -14.84 -11.25
N ARG A 405 4.29 -13.98 -10.24
CA ARG A 405 3.40 -14.09 -9.07
C ARG A 405 1.94 -13.88 -9.47
N VAL A 406 1.62 -12.81 -10.20
CA VAL A 406 0.25 -12.51 -10.64
C VAL A 406 -0.28 -13.59 -11.60
N GLN A 407 0.56 -14.15 -12.47
CA GLN A 407 0.17 -15.28 -13.33
C GLN A 407 -0.21 -16.53 -12.51
N GLN A 408 0.62 -16.93 -11.54
CA GLN A 408 0.32 -18.04 -10.63
C GLN A 408 -0.95 -17.77 -9.82
N GLN A 409 -1.08 -16.57 -9.26
CA GLN A 409 -2.22 -16.16 -8.43
C GLN A 409 -3.54 -16.13 -9.22
N ASN A 410 -3.55 -15.60 -10.44
CA ASN A 410 -4.70 -15.66 -11.34
C ASN A 410 -5.11 -17.12 -11.65
N SER A 411 -4.14 -18.00 -11.91
CA SER A 411 -4.36 -19.42 -12.23
C SER A 411 -4.95 -20.19 -11.04
N THR A 412 -4.35 -20.06 -9.86
CA THR A 412 -4.81 -20.72 -8.64
C THR A 412 -6.18 -20.20 -8.20
N ALA A 413 -6.40 -18.89 -8.21
CA ALA A 413 -7.67 -18.29 -7.81
C ALA A 413 -8.83 -18.70 -8.74
N LEU A 414 -8.63 -18.72 -10.06
CA LEU A 414 -9.62 -19.24 -11.02
C LEU A 414 -10.01 -20.69 -10.72
N ARG A 415 -9.02 -21.58 -10.70
CA ARG A 415 -9.27 -23.02 -10.46
C ARG A 415 -9.91 -23.28 -9.10
N MET A 416 -9.54 -22.52 -8.07
CA MET A 416 -10.16 -22.64 -6.74
C MET A 416 -11.56 -22.03 -6.68
N ALA A 417 -11.83 -20.94 -7.40
CA ALA A 417 -13.17 -20.36 -7.48
C ALA A 417 -14.16 -21.34 -8.11
N GLU A 418 -13.77 -22.04 -9.18
CA GLU A 418 -14.55 -23.12 -9.80
C GLU A 418 -14.79 -24.31 -8.84
N VAL A 419 -13.75 -24.75 -8.11
CA VAL A 419 -13.86 -25.82 -7.10
C VAL A 419 -14.81 -25.41 -5.97
N LEU A 420 -14.73 -24.17 -5.50
CA LEU A 420 -15.60 -23.64 -4.44
C LEU A 420 -17.05 -23.48 -4.92
N GLU A 421 -17.27 -23.00 -6.15
CA GLU A 421 -18.62 -22.80 -6.70
C GLU A 421 -19.39 -24.12 -6.88
N ALA A 422 -18.68 -25.21 -7.17
CA ALA A 422 -19.26 -26.55 -7.27
C ALA A 422 -19.43 -27.26 -5.90
N HIS A 423 -18.91 -26.71 -4.80
CA HIS A 423 -18.83 -27.44 -3.52
C HIS A 423 -20.11 -27.27 -2.66
N PRO A 424 -20.75 -28.37 -2.20
CA PRO A 424 -22.08 -28.31 -1.57
C PRO A 424 -22.13 -27.60 -0.20
N LYS A 425 -20.99 -27.30 0.41
CA LYS A 425 -20.89 -26.50 1.66
C LYS A 425 -20.56 -25.02 1.41
N ILE A 426 -20.50 -24.59 0.16
CA ILE A 426 -20.33 -23.19 -0.25
C ILE A 426 -21.67 -22.71 -0.82
N ARG A 427 -22.17 -21.60 -0.28
CA ARG A 427 -23.46 -21.02 -0.68
C ARG A 427 -23.32 -20.11 -1.91
N ARG A 428 -22.21 -19.39 -2.02
CA ARG A 428 -21.92 -18.44 -3.10
C ARG A 428 -20.42 -18.18 -3.22
N VAL A 429 -19.94 -17.99 -4.44
CA VAL A 429 -18.59 -17.49 -4.73
C VAL A 429 -18.68 -16.13 -5.41
N TYR A 430 -17.73 -15.26 -5.09
CA TYR A 430 -17.52 -13.95 -5.67
C TYR A 430 -16.12 -13.97 -6.30
N TYR A 431 -16.05 -14.11 -7.62
CA TYR A 431 -14.81 -14.00 -8.38
C TYR A 431 -15.09 -13.54 -9.82
N PRO A 432 -14.43 -12.48 -10.34
CA PRO A 432 -14.87 -11.82 -11.59
C PRO A 432 -14.85 -12.70 -12.86
N SER A 433 -14.10 -13.80 -12.84
CA SER A 433 -14.02 -14.74 -13.97
C SER A 433 -15.23 -15.68 -14.10
N LEU A 434 -15.98 -15.90 -13.01
CA LEU A 434 -17.12 -16.82 -13.01
C LEU A 434 -18.31 -16.16 -13.69
N THR A 435 -19.06 -16.92 -14.51
CA THR A 435 -20.24 -16.40 -15.20
C THR A 435 -21.39 -16.03 -14.26
N SER A 436 -21.34 -16.48 -13.00
CA SER A 436 -22.24 -16.11 -11.92
C SER A 436 -21.93 -14.73 -11.31
N HIS A 437 -20.73 -14.17 -11.58
CA HIS A 437 -20.36 -12.85 -11.11
C HIS A 437 -21.12 -11.77 -11.90
N PRO A 438 -21.82 -10.82 -11.26
CA PRO A 438 -22.76 -9.96 -11.99
C PRO A 438 -22.12 -9.10 -13.09
N GLU A 439 -20.88 -8.62 -12.87
CA GLU A 439 -20.10 -7.88 -13.88
C GLU A 439 -19.03 -8.74 -14.58
N HIS A 440 -19.21 -10.07 -14.67
CA HIS A 440 -18.31 -10.93 -15.44
C HIS A 440 -18.00 -10.38 -16.84
N HIS A 441 -19.02 -9.82 -17.49
CA HIS A 441 -18.92 -9.23 -18.83
C HIS A 441 -18.02 -7.98 -18.86
N ILE A 442 -18.05 -7.11 -17.84
CA ILE A 442 -17.14 -5.96 -17.71
C ILE A 442 -15.74 -6.46 -17.38
N ALA A 443 -15.59 -7.35 -16.39
CA ALA A 443 -14.31 -7.92 -16.00
C ALA A 443 -13.58 -8.52 -17.20
N LYS A 444 -14.26 -9.34 -18.00
CA LYS A 444 -13.73 -9.95 -19.22
C LYS A 444 -13.44 -8.96 -20.35
N LYS A 445 -14.14 -7.82 -20.41
CA LYS A 445 -13.87 -6.73 -21.36
C LYS A 445 -12.58 -5.99 -21.01
N GLN A 446 -12.36 -5.69 -19.73
CA GLN A 446 -11.34 -4.73 -19.29
C GLN A 446 -10.14 -5.34 -18.53
N MET A 447 -10.14 -6.64 -18.24
CA MET A 447 -9.10 -7.32 -17.48
C MET A 447 -8.51 -8.54 -18.22
N ASN A 448 -7.18 -8.63 -18.24
CA ASN A 448 -6.41 -9.76 -18.78
C ASN A 448 -6.20 -10.90 -17.77
N GLY A 449 -6.72 -10.75 -16.55
CA GLY A 449 -6.66 -11.69 -15.44
C GLY A 449 -7.51 -11.18 -14.28
N PHE A 450 -7.93 -12.04 -13.36
CA PHE A 450 -9.02 -11.72 -12.43
C PHE A 450 -8.56 -11.55 -10.97
N GLY A 451 -7.24 -11.49 -10.74
CA GLY A 451 -6.63 -11.31 -9.43
C GLY A 451 -6.51 -12.62 -8.64
N GLY A 452 -5.77 -12.56 -7.53
CA GLY A 452 -5.52 -13.69 -6.63
C GLY A 452 -6.45 -13.78 -5.41
N VAL A 453 -7.47 -12.93 -5.31
CA VAL A 453 -8.44 -12.95 -4.21
C VAL A 453 -9.74 -13.57 -4.68
N VAL A 454 -10.32 -14.44 -3.86
CA VAL A 454 -11.68 -14.98 -4.01
C VAL A 454 -12.41 -14.73 -2.69
N SER A 455 -13.64 -14.22 -2.76
CA SER A 455 -14.53 -14.18 -1.59
C SER A 455 -15.63 -15.22 -1.76
N PHE A 456 -16.09 -15.84 -0.69
CA PHE A 456 -17.14 -16.83 -0.74
C PHE A 456 -17.93 -16.89 0.57
N GLU A 457 -19.17 -17.36 0.48
CA GLU A 457 -20.05 -17.60 1.61
C GLU A 457 -20.08 -19.08 1.94
N VAL A 458 -19.69 -19.44 3.16
CA VAL A 458 -19.88 -20.80 3.68
C VAL A 458 -21.37 -21.03 3.94
N ASP A 459 -21.87 -22.25 3.73
CA ASP A 459 -23.21 -22.64 4.15
C ASP A 459 -23.24 -22.84 5.68
N GLY A 460 -23.38 -21.75 6.43
CA GLY A 460 -23.28 -21.77 7.88
C GLY A 460 -23.53 -20.43 8.54
N ASP A 461 -23.39 -20.41 9.86
CA ASP A 461 -23.37 -19.19 10.67
C ASP A 461 -21.93 -18.71 10.93
N LEU A 462 -21.78 -17.68 11.77
CA LEU A 462 -20.48 -17.15 12.20
C LEU A 462 -19.53 -18.24 12.72
N LEU A 463 -20.05 -19.17 13.53
CA LEU A 463 -19.24 -20.17 14.25
C LEU A 463 -18.89 -21.37 13.37
N ARG A 464 -19.79 -21.81 12.48
CA ARG A 464 -19.49 -22.82 11.46
C ARG A 464 -18.46 -22.29 10.47
N THR A 465 -18.56 -21.03 10.09
CA THR A 465 -17.59 -20.36 9.21
C THR A 465 -16.23 -20.22 9.89
N ALA A 466 -16.20 -19.80 11.16
CA ALA A 466 -14.97 -19.73 11.96
C ALA A 466 -14.30 -21.11 12.09
N LYS A 467 -15.06 -22.19 12.32
CA LYS A 467 -14.51 -23.57 12.34
C LYS A 467 -13.85 -23.98 11.03
N PHE A 468 -14.38 -23.54 9.88
CA PHE A 468 -13.72 -23.76 8.58
C PHE A 468 -12.40 -22.98 8.50
N VAL A 469 -12.40 -21.70 8.88
CA VAL A 469 -11.21 -20.84 8.84
C VAL A 469 -10.12 -21.36 9.79
N ASP A 470 -10.47 -21.75 11.02
CA ASP A 470 -9.57 -22.33 12.02
C ASP A 470 -9.06 -23.74 11.67
N ALA A 471 -9.68 -24.42 10.69
CA ALA A 471 -9.31 -25.75 10.23
C ALA A 471 -8.33 -25.75 9.04
N LEU A 472 -8.07 -24.59 8.44
CA LEU A 472 -7.03 -24.38 7.44
C LEU A 472 -5.63 -24.44 8.09
N LYS A 473 -4.63 -24.91 7.34
CA LYS A 473 -3.27 -25.15 7.85
C LYS A 473 -2.19 -24.39 7.10
N ILE A 474 -2.45 -24.02 5.84
CA ILE A 474 -1.52 -23.27 4.99
C ILE A 474 -1.69 -21.76 5.15
N PRO A 475 -2.88 -21.15 4.94
CA PRO A 475 -3.03 -19.71 4.99
C PRO A 475 -2.98 -19.16 6.42
N TYR A 476 -2.44 -17.96 6.57
CA TYR A 476 -2.51 -17.23 7.84
C TYR A 476 -3.88 -16.55 8.01
N ILE A 477 -4.43 -16.63 9.23
CA ILE A 477 -5.59 -15.81 9.63
C ILE A 477 -5.09 -14.38 9.89
N ALA A 478 -5.18 -13.52 8.88
CA ALA A 478 -4.58 -12.18 8.92
C ALA A 478 -5.32 -11.19 8.00
N PRO A 479 -5.23 -9.87 8.27
CA PRO A 479 -5.55 -8.87 7.25
C PRO A 479 -4.47 -8.84 6.17
N SER A 480 -4.74 -8.13 5.07
CA SER A 480 -3.90 -8.04 3.86
C SER A 480 -4.11 -9.17 2.85
N PHE A 481 -3.45 -9.05 1.70
CA PHE A 481 -3.57 -9.95 0.54
C PHE A 481 -2.46 -9.64 -0.49
N GLY A 482 -2.30 -10.53 -1.47
CA GLY A 482 -1.42 -10.35 -2.64
C GLY A 482 0.06 -10.64 -2.40
N GLY A 483 0.40 -11.22 -1.25
CA GLY A 483 1.75 -11.72 -0.95
C GLY A 483 2.07 -13.08 -1.59
N CYS A 484 3.21 -13.64 -1.21
CA CYS A 484 3.60 -15.01 -1.59
C CYS A 484 2.87 -16.06 -0.75
N GLU A 485 2.64 -15.77 0.53
CA GLU A 485 1.89 -16.61 1.46
C GLU A 485 0.39 -16.38 1.28
N SER A 486 -0.39 -17.45 1.30
CA SER A 486 -1.85 -17.41 1.32
C SER A 486 -2.36 -16.83 2.64
N ILE A 487 -3.45 -16.07 2.57
CA ILE A 487 -4.06 -15.37 3.72
C ILE A 487 -5.57 -15.55 3.66
N VAL A 488 -6.19 -15.80 4.80
CA VAL A 488 -7.65 -15.93 4.95
C VAL A 488 -8.16 -14.97 6.03
N ASP A 489 -9.31 -14.33 5.80
CA ASP A 489 -10.03 -13.62 6.85
C ASP A 489 -11.55 -13.71 6.69
N GLN A 490 -12.26 -13.58 7.81
CA GLN A 490 -13.71 -13.50 7.88
C GLN A 490 -14.07 -12.01 8.09
N PRO A 491 -14.47 -11.24 7.06
CA PRO A 491 -14.52 -9.77 7.14
C PRO A 491 -15.45 -9.24 8.24
N ALA A 492 -16.51 -9.98 8.58
CA ALA A 492 -17.41 -9.69 9.69
C ALA A 492 -16.68 -9.56 11.04
N ILE A 493 -15.64 -10.36 11.27
CA ILE A 493 -14.80 -10.33 12.47
C ILE A 493 -13.59 -9.41 12.27
N MET A 494 -12.83 -9.61 11.19
CA MET A 494 -11.54 -8.94 10.99
C MET A 494 -11.68 -7.43 10.79
N SER A 495 -12.75 -6.98 10.10
CA SER A 495 -12.88 -5.60 9.62
C SER A 495 -14.15 -4.87 10.04
N TYR A 496 -15.15 -5.57 10.57
CA TYR A 496 -16.49 -5.00 10.85
C TYR A 496 -17.08 -5.37 12.24
N TRP A 497 -16.29 -5.95 13.14
CA TRP A 497 -16.77 -6.45 14.44
C TRP A 497 -17.31 -5.36 15.38
N ASP A 498 -16.86 -4.11 15.20
CA ASP A 498 -17.34 -2.94 15.94
C ASP A 498 -18.74 -2.48 15.52
N LEU A 499 -19.29 -3.01 14.42
CA LEU A 499 -20.66 -2.75 13.98
C LEU A 499 -21.63 -3.84 14.47
N SER A 500 -22.89 -3.44 14.70
CA SER A 500 -23.98 -4.39 14.94
C SER A 500 -24.18 -5.31 13.73
N GLN A 501 -24.73 -6.51 13.95
CA GLN A 501 -24.99 -7.47 12.86
C GLN A 501 -25.89 -6.87 11.77
N SER A 502 -26.90 -6.09 12.15
CA SER A 502 -27.78 -5.39 11.21
C SER A 502 -27.07 -4.27 10.45
N ASP A 503 -26.06 -3.61 11.03
CA ASP A 503 -25.24 -2.62 10.33
C ASP A 503 -24.21 -3.27 9.40
N ARG A 504 -23.63 -4.43 9.77
CA ARG A 504 -22.78 -5.23 8.86
C ARG A 504 -23.57 -5.65 7.61
N ALA A 505 -24.80 -6.14 7.80
CA ALA A 505 -25.68 -6.58 6.71
C ALA A 505 -26.06 -5.44 5.74
N LYS A 506 -26.11 -4.18 6.18
CA LYS A 506 -26.33 -3.01 5.29
C LYS A 506 -25.19 -2.80 4.29
N TYR A 507 -23.98 -3.24 4.62
CA TYR A 507 -22.82 -3.25 3.72
C TYR A 507 -22.61 -4.62 3.04
N GLY A 508 -23.63 -5.48 3.06
CA GLY A 508 -23.55 -6.86 2.54
C GLY A 508 -22.66 -7.81 3.35
N ILE A 509 -22.00 -7.34 4.42
CA ILE A 509 -21.04 -8.13 5.20
C ILE A 509 -21.81 -9.12 6.08
N MET A 510 -21.97 -10.34 5.57
CA MET A 510 -22.59 -11.44 6.30
C MET A 510 -21.57 -12.18 7.16
N ASP A 511 -22.06 -12.80 8.24
CA ASP A 511 -21.23 -13.54 9.20
C ASP A 511 -20.58 -14.79 8.60
N ASN A 512 -21.08 -15.29 7.47
CA ASN A 512 -20.57 -16.45 6.75
C ASN A 512 -19.62 -16.11 5.58
N LEU A 513 -19.32 -14.82 5.37
CA LEU A 513 -18.40 -14.37 4.33
C LEU A 513 -16.96 -14.65 4.75
N VAL A 514 -16.21 -15.33 3.87
CA VAL A 514 -14.77 -15.52 3.92
C VAL A 514 -14.14 -14.81 2.72
N ARG A 515 -13.01 -14.15 2.93
CA ARG A 515 -12.12 -13.67 1.86
C ARG A 515 -10.82 -14.47 1.93
N PHE A 516 -10.40 -15.00 0.79
CA PHE A 516 -9.18 -15.79 0.65
C PHE A 516 -8.27 -15.13 -0.38
N SER A 517 -7.07 -14.76 0.04
CA SER A 517 -5.97 -14.33 -0.83
C SER A 517 -5.08 -15.52 -1.13
N PHE A 518 -5.16 -16.06 -2.34
CA PHE A 518 -4.25 -17.09 -2.80
C PHE A 518 -2.84 -16.53 -2.99
N GLY A 519 -1.87 -17.21 -2.39
CA GLY A 519 -0.45 -16.96 -2.52
C GLY A 519 0.13 -17.63 -3.78
N VAL A 520 1.37 -18.08 -3.67
CA VAL A 520 2.12 -18.75 -4.75
C VAL A 520 2.53 -20.18 -4.38
N GLU A 521 1.89 -20.77 -3.36
CA GLU A 521 2.03 -22.19 -3.03
C GLU A 521 1.53 -23.10 -4.17
N ASP A 522 1.78 -24.40 -4.05
CA ASP A 522 1.26 -25.37 -5.01
C ASP A 522 -0.27 -25.43 -4.95
N PHE A 523 -0.89 -25.51 -6.13
CA PHE A 523 -2.34 -25.53 -6.24
C PHE A 523 -2.97 -26.76 -5.57
N GLU A 524 -2.38 -27.95 -5.71
CA GLU A 524 -3.01 -29.16 -5.17
C GLU A 524 -2.88 -29.21 -3.63
N ASP A 525 -1.83 -28.63 -3.04
CA ASP A 525 -1.71 -28.43 -1.59
C ASP A 525 -2.77 -27.46 -1.06
N LEU A 526 -2.94 -26.29 -1.70
CA LEU A 526 -3.98 -25.30 -1.33
C LEU A 526 -5.40 -25.87 -1.46
N LYS A 527 -5.65 -26.63 -2.53
CA LYS A 527 -6.92 -27.32 -2.76
C LYS A 527 -7.16 -28.40 -1.71
N ALA A 528 -6.16 -29.19 -1.35
CA ALA A 528 -6.28 -30.20 -0.30
C ALA A 528 -6.59 -29.58 1.06
N ASP A 529 -5.91 -28.48 1.42
CA ASP A 529 -6.13 -27.78 2.69
C ASP A 529 -7.57 -27.23 2.78
N ILE A 530 -8.04 -26.56 1.73
CA ILE A 530 -9.40 -26.02 1.68
C ILE A 530 -10.46 -27.14 1.71
N LEU A 531 -10.26 -28.24 0.98
CA LEU A 531 -11.21 -29.35 0.98
C LEU A 531 -11.28 -30.04 2.35
N GLN A 532 -10.15 -30.30 3.03
CA GLN A 532 -10.20 -30.89 4.38
C GLN A 532 -10.84 -29.94 5.41
N ALA A 533 -10.58 -28.64 5.32
CA ALA A 533 -11.22 -27.65 6.18
C ALA A 533 -12.75 -27.63 5.94
N LEU A 534 -13.19 -27.79 4.70
CA LEU A 534 -14.61 -27.93 4.37
C LEU A 534 -15.19 -29.25 4.87
N GLU A 535 -14.46 -30.38 4.87
CA GLU A 535 -14.95 -31.65 5.40
C GLU A 535 -15.37 -31.57 6.87
N ILE A 536 -14.68 -30.76 7.68
CA ILE A 536 -14.91 -30.60 9.13
C ILE A 536 -16.26 -29.95 9.49
N ILE A 537 -16.85 -29.13 8.62
CA ILE A 537 -18.02 -28.29 8.95
C ILE A 537 -19.40 -28.86 8.62
#